data_AF-A0A736KWS2-F1
#
_entry.id   AF-A0A736KWS2-F1
#
_cell.length_a   1.000
_cell.length_b   1.000
_cell.length_c   1.000
_cell.angle_alpha   90.00
_cell.angle_beta   90.00
_cell.angle_gamma   90.00
#
_symmetry.space_group_name_H-M   'P 1'
#
loop_
_entity.id
_entity.type
_entity.pdbx_description
1 polymer ?
#
loop_
_entity_poly.entity_id
_entity_poly.type
_entity_poly.pdbx_seq_one_letter_code
_entity_poly.pdbx_strand_id
1 'polypeptide(L)'
;MKLLKVFGLATILTVIPLTGWTAVQCGPFYLKANAEGLTMVNGREPETQKLTFLKAKDDYDNFMIQLMVPGDGRWLGMDYIIRNKKPMLNVEVIRKNMDEPREFWTYDCRKVK
;
A
#
# COMPACT_ATOMS: atom_id res chain seq x y z
N MET A 1 -18.37 -63.36 0.58
CA MET A 1 -17.24 -62.58 1.15
C MET A 1 -17.31 -61.17 0.59
N LYS A 2 -17.79 -60.20 1.37
CA LYS A 2 -17.84 -58.77 0.99
C LYS A 2 -16.51 -58.12 1.37
N LEU A 3 -15.70 -57.73 0.40
CA LEU A 3 -14.56 -56.84 0.64
C LEU A 3 -15.05 -55.39 0.63
N LEU A 4 -15.15 -54.77 1.81
CA LEU A 4 -15.26 -53.32 1.93
C LEU A 4 -13.89 -52.71 1.57
N LYS A 5 -13.82 -51.95 0.48
CA LYS A 5 -12.71 -51.05 0.17
C LYS A 5 -13.01 -49.69 0.81
N VAL A 6 -12.39 -49.42 1.95
CA VAL A 6 -12.32 -48.08 2.55
C VAL A 6 -11.25 -47.30 1.79
N PHE A 7 -11.67 -46.42 0.89
CA PHE A 7 -10.77 -45.42 0.29
C PHE A 7 -10.80 -44.18 1.18
N GLY A 8 -9.70 -43.94 1.89
CA GLY A 8 -9.52 -42.80 2.79
C GLY A 8 -9.62 -41.47 2.07
N LEU A 9 -10.43 -40.57 2.61
CA LEU A 9 -10.46 -39.15 2.24
C LEU A 9 -9.16 -38.51 2.73
N ALA A 10 -8.20 -38.28 1.83
CA ALA A 10 -7.03 -37.46 2.12
C ALA A 10 -7.43 -35.98 2.01
N THR A 11 -7.76 -35.35 3.15
CA THR A 11 -8.00 -33.91 3.26
C THR A 11 -6.68 -33.17 3.08
N ILE A 12 -6.43 -32.64 1.88
CA ILE A 12 -5.31 -31.75 1.60
C ILE A 12 -5.60 -30.41 2.31
N LEU A 13 -4.94 -30.18 3.44
CA LEU A 13 -4.99 -28.90 4.15
C LEU A 13 -4.08 -27.91 3.41
N THR A 14 -4.64 -27.14 2.48
CA THR A 14 -3.93 -26.04 1.82
C THR A 14 -3.69 -24.92 2.83
N VAL A 15 -2.46 -24.81 3.32
CA VAL A 15 -2.01 -23.67 4.12
C VAL A 15 -1.92 -22.47 3.18
N ILE A 16 -2.97 -21.64 3.16
CA ILE A 16 -2.93 -20.35 2.45
C ILE A 16 -2.07 -19.42 3.33
N PRO A 17 -0.90 -18.94 2.86
CA PRO A 17 -0.16 -17.94 3.59
C PRO A 17 -1.00 -16.66 3.65
N LEU A 18 -1.45 -16.30 4.85
CA LEU A 18 -1.95 -14.96 5.15
C LEU A 18 -0.75 -13.99 5.04
N THR A 19 -0.50 -13.47 3.84
CA THR A 19 0.37 -12.31 3.69
C THR A 19 -0.35 -11.13 4.30
N GLY A 20 -0.14 -10.91 5.60
CA GLY A 20 -0.67 -9.74 6.29
C GLY A 20 -0.06 -8.48 5.69
N TRP A 21 -0.88 -7.67 5.01
CA TRP A 21 -0.41 -6.41 4.45
C TRP A 21 -0.12 -5.47 5.62
N THR A 22 1.18 -5.17 5.78
CA THR A 22 1.66 -4.42 6.93
C THR A 22 1.20 -2.98 6.81
N ALA A 23 0.38 -2.53 7.75
CA ALA A 23 0.02 -1.13 7.83
C ALA A 23 1.24 -0.29 8.24
N VAL A 24 1.33 0.93 7.73
CA VAL A 24 2.40 1.87 8.05
C VAL A 24 1.81 3.21 8.48
N GLN A 25 2.45 3.82 9.48
CA GLN A 25 2.16 5.17 9.94
C GLN A 25 3.23 6.11 9.41
N CYS A 26 2.83 7.17 8.71
CA CYS A 26 3.69 8.19 8.12
C CYS A 26 3.19 9.57 8.55
N GLY A 27 3.75 10.14 9.62
CA GLY A 27 3.22 11.39 10.18
C GLY A 27 1.72 11.27 10.53
N PRO A 28 0.84 12.13 10.03
CA PRO A 28 -0.60 12.05 10.26
C PRO A 28 -1.34 11.05 9.34
N PHE A 29 -0.63 10.34 8.45
CA PHE A 29 -1.22 9.42 7.48
C PHE A 29 -1.01 7.95 7.88
N TYR A 30 -2.11 7.21 7.99
CA TYR A 30 -2.13 5.77 8.15
C TYR A 30 -2.38 5.12 6.79
N LEU A 31 -1.40 4.36 6.29
CA LEU A 31 -1.47 3.66 5.02
C LEU A 31 -1.66 2.17 5.26
N LYS A 32 -2.66 1.58 4.63
CA LYS A 32 -2.92 0.14 4.69
C LYS A 32 -3.48 -0.31 3.37
N ALA A 33 -2.89 -1.31 2.75
CA ALA A 33 -3.46 -1.84 1.53
C ALA A 33 -4.73 -2.68 1.86
N ASN A 34 -5.73 -2.66 0.98
CA ASN A 34 -7.03 -3.35 1.17
C ASN A 34 -6.96 -4.86 0.82
N ALA A 35 -8.01 -5.49 0.30
CA ALA A 35 -7.91 -6.88 -0.17
C ALA A 35 -7.49 -6.99 -1.65
N GLU A 36 -7.58 -5.88 -2.39
CA GLU A 36 -7.46 -5.81 -3.86
C GLU A 36 -6.12 -5.22 -4.32
N GLY A 37 -5.35 -4.61 -3.43
CA GLY A 37 -4.02 -4.06 -3.71
C GLY A 37 -3.98 -2.55 -3.65
N LEU A 38 -5.09 -1.90 -3.34
CA LEU A 38 -5.19 -0.46 -3.23
C LEU A 38 -4.73 -0.01 -1.84
N THR A 39 -3.87 1.00 -1.82
CA THR A 39 -3.31 1.61 -0.63
C THR A 39 -4.31 2.59 -0.06
N MET A 40 -5.05 2.17 0.96
CA MET A 40 -5.98 3.04 1.67
C MET A 40 -5.19 4.08 2.47
N VAL A 41 -5.61 5.34 2.41
CA VAL A 41 -5.05 6.47 3.16
C VAL A 41 -6.06 6.92 4.19
N ASN A 42 -5.74 6.77 5.48
CA ASN A 42 -6.66 7.04 6.59
C ASN A 42 -8.02 6.33 6.42
N GLY A 43 -7.99 5.11 5.88
CA GLY A 43 -9.18 4.30 5.61
C GLY A 43 -9.97 4.71 4.36
N ARG A 44 -9.52 5.71 3.59
CA ARG A 44 -10.14 6.13 2.34
C ARG A 44 -9.39 5.59 1.14
N GLU A 45 -10.12 5.24 0.10
CA GLU A 45 -9.54 4.81 -1.17
C GLU A 45 -8.97 6.04 -1.92
N PRO A 46 -7.78 5.94 -2.54
CA PRO A 46 -7.27 6.97 -3.42
C PRO A 46 -8.07 6.99 -4.73
N GLU A 47 -8.19 8.14 -5.37
CA GLU A 47 -8.80 8.27 -6.70
C GLU A 47 -7.96 7.58 -7.77
N THR A 48 -6.64 7.72 -7.66
CA THR A 48 -5.71 7.02 -8.55
C THR A 48 -4.55 6.44 -7.77
N GLN A 49 -4.06 5.29 -8.24
CA GLN A 49 -2.89 4.62 -7.71
C GLN A 49 -2.00 4.16 -8.85
N LYS A 50 -0.70 4.47 -8.77
CA LYS A 50 0.31 3.97 -9.71
C LYS A 50 1.53 3.42 -8.98
N LEU A 51 1.80 2.14 -9.16
CA LEU A 51 3.01 1.49 -8.66
C LEU A 51 4.13 1.58 -9.69
N THR A 52 5.34 1.91 -9.26
CA THR A 52 6.56 1.97 -10.07
C THR A 52 7.72 1.36 -9.33
N PHE A 53 8.39 0.38 -9.93
CA PHE A 53 9.65 -0.14 -9.39
C PHE A 53 10.80 0.81 -9.75
N LEU A 54 11.62 1.19 -8.77
CA LEU A 54 12.64 2.23 -8.91
C LEU A 54 13.99 1.71 -9.42
N LYS A 55 14.22 0.40 -9.34
CA LYS A 55 15.48 -0.25 -9.76
C LYS A 55 15.24 -1.40 -10.72
N ALA A 56 14.78 -2.54 -10.18
CA ALA A 56 14.49 -3.74 -10.93
C ALA A 56 12.99 -4.08 -10.82
N LYS A 57 12.46 -4.77 -11.84
CA LYS A 57 11.10 -5.29 -11.79
C LYS A 57 10.93 -6.18 -10.56
N ASP A 58 9.78 -6.06 -9.88
CA ASP A 58 9.41 -6.83 -8.69
C ASP A 58 10.33 -6.61 -7.47
N ASP A 59 11.11 -5.52 -7.44
CA ASP A 59 11.91 -5.09 -6.29
C ASP A 59 11.07 -4.34 -5.26
N TYR A 60 10.42 -5.08 -4.37
CA TYR A 60 9.61 -4.52 -3.27
C TYR A 60 10.41 -3.83 -2.17
N ASP A 61 11.75 -3.85 -2.23
CA ASP A 61 12.61 -3.04 -1.37
C ASP A 61 12.94 -1.66 -2.00
N ASN A 62 12.56 -1.46 -3.26
CA ASN A 62 12.79 -0.25 -4.04
C ASN A 62 11.64 0.06 -5.00
N PHE A 63 10.50 0.53 -4.48
CA PHE A 63 9.34 0.93 -5.27
C PHE A 63 8.74 2.27 -4.79
N MET A 64 7.88 2.84 -5.63
CA MET A 64 7.07 4.00 -5.33
C MET A 64 5.61 3.70 -5.68
N ILE A 65 4.69 4.15 -4.84
CA ILE A 65 3.26 4.22 -5.13
C ILE A 65 2.87 5.69 -5.13
N GLN A 66 2.42 6.17 -6.28
CA GLN A 66 1.87 7.51 -6.42
C GLN A 66 0.36 7.43 -6.23
N LEU A 67 -0.17 8.27 -5.36
CA LEU A 67 -1.57 8.32 -4.97
C LEU A 67 -2.12 9.71 -5.19
N MET A 68 -3.37 9.77 -5.63
CA MET A 68 -4.15 10.99 -5.64
C MET A 68 -5.31 10.84 -4.68
N VAL A 69 -5.31 11.60 -3.58
CA VAL A 69 -6.28 11.42 -2.49
C VAL A 69 -7.13 12.68 -2.30
N PRO A 70 -8.46 12.57 -2.18
CA PRO A 70 -9.30 13.71 -1.84
C PRO A 70 -9.05 14.13 -0.37
N GLY A 71 -8.54 15.35 -0.18
CA GLY A 71 -8.40 16.00 1.12
C GLY A 71 -9.56 16.96 1.41
N ASP A 72 -9.39 17.79 2.44
CA ASP A 72 -10.40 18.75 2.88
C ASP A 72 -10.42 19.98 1.95
N GLY A 73 -11.21 19.87 0.88
CA GLY A 73 -11.38 20.92 -0.13
C GLY A 73 -10.26 21.02 -1.17
N ARG A 74 -9.21 20.19 -1.04
CA ARG A 74 -8.10 20.09 -2.00
C ARG A 74 -7.62 18.65 -2.13
N TRP A 75 -7.11 18.33 -3.32
CA TRP A 75 -6.46 17.06 -3.59
C TRP A 75 -5.07 17.01 -2.95
N LEU A 76 -4.67 15.83 -2.49
CA LEU A 76 -3.34 15.54 -1.95
C LEU A 76 -2.60 14.59 -2.89
N GLY A 77 -1.53 15.06 -3.52
CA GLY A 77 -0.57 14.23 -4.24
C GLY A 77 0.35 13.55 -3.25
N MET A 78 0.40 12.23 -3.25
CA MET A 78 1.20 11.48 -2.29
C MET A 78 2.11 10.48 -3.00
N ASP A 79 3.40 10.50 -2.68
CA ASP A 79 4.36 9.50 -3.14
C ASP A 79 4.82 8.67 -1.93
N TYR A 80 4.28 7.46 -1.79
CA TYR A 80 4.81 6.48 -0.85
C TYR A 80 6.01 5.78 -1.48
N ILE A 81 7.19 5.99 -0.92
CA ILE A 81 8.45 5.58 -1.52
C ILE A 81 9.15 4.63 -0.55
N ILE A 82 9.52 3.45 -1.03
CA ILE A 82 10.51 2.60 -0.38
C ILE A 82 11.80 2.69 -1.18
N ARG A 83 12.87 3.14 -0.54
CA ARG A 83 14.21 3.15 -1.14
C ARG A 83 15.19 2.52 -0.16
N ASN A 84 15.88 1.45 -0.58
CA ASN A 84 16.79 0.70 0.28
C ASN A 84 16.12 0.31 1.62
N LYS A 85 14.89 -0.22 1.56
CA LYS A 85 14.10 -0.63 2.74
C LYS A 85 13.69 0.50 3.70
N LYS A 86 13.89 1.76 3.34
CA LYS A 86 13.46 2.92 4.13
C LYS A 86 12.17 3.49 3.52
N PRO A 87 11.00 3.29 4.16
CA PRO A 87 9.75 3.85 3.69
C PRO A 87 9.62 5.32 4.10
N MET A 88 9.22 6.16 3.16
CA MET A 88 8.90 7.57 3.37
C MET A 88 7.62 7.92 2.60
N LEU A 89 6.96 8.99 3.02
CA LEU A 89 5.78 9.53 2.37
C LEU A 89 5.99 11.00 2.07
N ASN A 90 6.01 11.35 0.79
CA ASN A 90 5.92 12.74 0.36
C ASN A 90 4.46 13.11 0.13
N VAL A 91 4.05 14.28 0.58
CA VAL A 91 2.69 14.78 0.45
C VAL A 91 2.72 16.21 -0.05
N GLU A 92 1.97 16.48 -1.10
CA GLU A 92 1.77 17.80 -1.69
C GLU A 92 0.28 18.13 -1.72
N VAL A 93 -0.08 19.34 -1.29
CA VAL A 93 -1.41 19.88 -1.58
C VAL A 93 -1.42 20.36 -3.03
N ILE A 94 -2.28 19.76 -3.86
CA ILE A 94 -2.34 20.09 -5.29
C ILE A 94 -2.74 21.55 -5.46
N ARG A 95 -1.89 22.28 -6.20
CA ARG A 95 -2.06 23.70 -6.47
C ARG A 95 -3.16 23.94 -7.51
N LYS A 96 -3.91 25.02 -7.35
CA LYS A 96 -4.96 25.44 -8.30
C LYS A 96 -4.37 26.17 -9.50
N ASN A 97 -3.21 26.78 -9.33
CA ASN A 97 -2.46 27.48 -10.37
C ASN A 97 -0.95 27.49 -10.05
N MET A 98 -0.13 28.00 -10.96
CA MET A 98 1.33 27.98 -10.83
C MET A 98 1.90 29.03 -9.86
N ASP A 99 1.13 30.08 -9.56
CA ASP A 99 1.53 31.19 -8.69
C ASP A 99 1.34 30.86 -7.20
N GLU A 100 0.51 29.86 -6.91
CA GLU A 100 0.27 29.40 -5.56
C GLU A 100 1.54 28.79 -4.92
N PRO A 101 1.85 29.14 -3.66
CA PRO A 101 2.99 28.53 -2.97
C PRO A 101 2.83 27.01 -2.87
N ARG A 102 3.95 26.30 -2.97
CA ARG A 102 3.97 24.85 -2.84
C ARG A 102 3.89 24.48 -1.35
N GLU A 103 2.86 23.73 -1.00
CA GLU A 103 2.68 23.14 0.32
C GLU A 103 3.06 21.65 0.26
N PHE A 104 4.20 21.31 0.85
CA PHE A 104 4.82 20.00 0.72
C PHE A 104 5.45 19.53 2.04
N TRP A 105 5.29 18.25 2.35
CA TRP A 105 5.87 17.60 3.53
C TRP A 105 6.42 16.23 3.19
N THR A 106 7.49 15.84 3.89
CA THR A 106 8.04 14.48 3.86
C THR A 106 7.95 13.87 5.26
N TYR A 107 7.44 12.65 5.32
CA TYR A 107 7.28 11.90 6.56
C TYR A 107 8.05 10.59 6.51
N ASP A 108 8.81 10.31 7.57
CA ASP A 108 9.33 8.96 7.80
C ASP A 108 8.18 8.03 8.18
N CYS A 109 8.15 6.84 7.57
CA CYS A 109 7.13 5.84 7.83
C CYS A 109 7.63 4.77 8.80
N ARG A 110 6.73 4.26 9.64
CA ARG A 110 6.99 3.17 10.58
C ARG A 110 5.92 2.10 10.44
N LYS A 111 6.32 0.84 10.49
CA LYS A 111 5.37 -0.29 10.53
C LYS A 111 4.53 -0.19 11.80
N VAL A 112 3.22 -0.34 11.65
CA VAL A 112 2.27 -0.45 12.77
C VAL A 112 2.13 -1.95 13.08
N LYS A 113 2.15 -2.29 14.38
CA LYS A 113 1.96 -3.66 14.86
C LYS A 113 0.48 -4.02 14.92
#